data_AF-A0A3N4H7P4-F1
#
_entry.id   AF-A0A3N4H7P4-F1
#
_cell.length_a   1.000
_cell.length_b   1.000
_cell.length_c   1.000
_cell.angle_alpha   90.00
_cell.angle_beta   90.00
_cell.angle_gamma   90.00
#
_symmetry.space_group_name_H-M   'P 1'
#
loop_
_entity.id
_entity.type
_entity.pdbx_description
1 polymer ?
#
loop_
_entity_poly.entity_id
_entity_poly.type
_entity_poly.pdbx_seq_one_letter_code
_entity_poly.pdbx_strand_id
1 'polypeptide(L)'
;MLNWTHMKYSLVFQNFLNPFFLKGKKVYLFFLVLFSVASCDLTPIEEIQINQLNTVFFGNQPVDFVSAKLTVTGPMDISGPNSHYRARLELSTDIEFREPFIANSSVLSVDINSLNKGVSLPTFPLEEGEFIVFPYEEISDQGILSNLSDKNFTLGPRAGINFVPSQSDFNITHEAESGFITIRFDLPTNRVVITHNWRTKSGLEIRGTNNLPVNLSQFVP
;
A
#
# COMPACT_ATOMS: atom_id res chain seq x y z
N MET A 1 -47.48 -16.09 -46.43
CA MET A 1 -47.71 -16.61 -45.07
C MET A 1 -46.77 -15.89 -44.12
N LEU A 2 -47.35 -15.25 -43.10
CA LEU A 2 -46.86 -14.82 -41.77
C LEU A 2 -45.35 -14.91 -41.45
N ASN A 3 -44.74 -14.04 -40.64
CA ASN A 3 -45.12 -12.79 -39.97
C ASN A 3 -43.85 -12.22 -39.26
N TRP A 4 -43.70 -10.88 -39.26
CA TRP A 4 -43.33 -10.01 -38.11
C TRP A 4 -41.90 -10.15 -37.54
N THR A 5 -41.13 -9.14 -37.11
CA THR A 5 -41.28 -7.70 -36.75
C THR A 5 -39.84 -7.28 -36.34
N HIS A 6 -39.36 -6.03 -36.22
CA HIS A 6 -39.88 -4.68 -36.19
C HIS A 6 -38.66 -3.77 -36.46
N MET A 7 -38.80 -2.78 -37.33
CA MET A 7 -37.87 -1.65 -37.47
C MET A 7 -38.75 -0.40 -37.51
N LYS A 8 -38.51 0.60 -36.67
CA LYS A 8 -39.16 1.91 -36.77
C LYS A 8 -38.17 3.03 -36.47
N TYR A 9 -37.59 3.55 -37.54
CA TYR A 9 -37.15 4.94 -37.62
C TYR A 9 -38.38 5.79 -37.91
N SER A 10 -38.60 6.86 -37.14
CA SER A 10 -39.63 7.86 -37.38
C SER A 10 -38.94 9.18 -37.67
N LEU A 11 -39.04 9.61 -38.92
CA LEU A 11 -38.72 10.92 -39.44
C LEU A 11 -40.04 11.44 -40.04
N VAL A 12 -40.22 12.76 -40.00
CA VAL A 12 -41.06 13.60 -40.89
C VAL A 12 -42.03 14.52 -40.13
N PHE A 13 -41.56 15.75 -40.11
CA PHE A 13 -42.25 17.04 -40.04
C PHE A 13 -43.51 17.13 -40.92
N GLN A 14 -44.39 18.07 -40.54
CA GLN A 14 -45.53 18.65 -41.28
C GLN A 14 -46.89 18.06 -40.92
N ASN A 15 -47.74 18.87 -40.28
CA ASN A 15 -48.73 19.62 -41.05
C ASN A 15 -49.65 20.52 -40.18
N PHE A 16 -50.11 21.58 -40.84
CA PHE A 16 -51.27 22.44 -40.54
C PHE A 16 -51.18 23.49 -39.42
N LEU A 17 -50.77 24.68 -39.88
CA LEU A 17 -51.41 25.95 -39.53
C LEU A 17 -52.94 25.83 -39.57
N ASN A 18 -53.60 26.19 -38.47
CA ASN A 18 -54.96 26.70 -38.49
C ASN A 18 -55.11 27.80 -37.41
N PRO A 19 -55.53 29.03 -37.75
CA PRO A 19 -55.65 30.13 -36.80
C PRO A 19 -57.09 30.26 -36.25
N PHE A 20 -57.23 31.08 -35.20
CA PHE A 20 -58.47 31.54 -34.55
C PHE A 20 -59.28 30.50 -33.75
N PHE A 21 -59.23 30.62 -32.42
CA PHE A 21 -60.39 31.11 -31.65
C PHE A 21 -59.93 31.61 -30.27
N LEU A 22 -60.30 32.85 -29.97
CA LEU A 22 -60.17 33.47 -28.66
C LEU A 22 -60.91 32.66 -27.58
N LYS A 23 -60.29 32.50 -26.40
CA LYS A 23 -60.84 32.86 -25.08
C LYS A 23 -59.93 32.33 -23.95
N GLY A 24 -59.47 33.24 -23.08
CA GLY A 24 -59.11 32.87 -21.70
C GLY A 24 -57.73 33.31 -21.22
N LYS A 25 -57.68 34.51 -20.62
CA LYS A 25 -56.88 34.92 -19.43
C LYS A 25 -55.36 34.64 -19.39
N LYS A 26 -54.61 35.76 -19.49
CA LYS A 26 -53.44 36.21 -18.69
C LYS A 26 -52.47 35.16 -18.12
N VAL A 27 -51.18 35.29 -18.45
CA VAL A 27 -50.00 35.46 -17.55
C VAL A 27 -48.76 35.54 -18.48
N TYR A 28 -48.24 36.74 -18.73
CA TYR A 28 -46.96 37.24 -18.20
C TYR A 28 -45.74 36.32 -18.42
N LEU A 29 -44.84 36.81 -19.28
CA LEU A 29 -43.45 37.07 -18.93
C LEU A 29 -42.65 35.85 -18.39
N PHE A 30 -42.07 35.10 -19.32
CA PHE A 30 -40.73 34.54 -19.11
C PHE A 30 -39.85 35.19 -20.17
N PHE A 31 -39.57 36.49 -20.06
CA PHE A 31 -38.26 36.94 -19.62
C PHE A 31 -37.23 35.79 -19.58
N LEU A 32 -36.51 35.68 -20.70
CA LEU A 32 -35.08 35.94 -20.66
C LEU A 32 -34.35 35.10 -19.61
N VAL A 33 -34.35 33.80 -19.83
CA VAL A 33 -33.22 32.96 -19.43
C VAL A 33 -32.84 32.07 -20.60
N LEU A 34 -32.45 32.73 -21.70
CA LEU A 34 -31.34 32.25 -22.52
C LEU A 34 -30.14 32.17 -21.57
N PHE A 35 -30.08 31.07 -20.79
CA PHE A 35 -28.86 30.60 -20.18
C PHE A 35 -27.91 30.36 -21.35
N SER A 36 -27.11 31.39 -21.61
CA SER A 36 -25.80 31.27 -22.20
C SER A 36 -25.18 29.98 -21.72
N VAL A 37 -24.99 29.08 -22.68
CA VAL A 37 -23.94 28.07 -22.72
C VAL A 37 -22.72 28.57 -21.96
N ALA A 38 -22.66 28.29 -20.66
CA ALA A 38 -21.40 28.13 -19.98
C ALA A 38 -20.84 26.85 -20.57
N SER A 39 -19.89 26.99 -21.49
CA SER A 39 -18.96 25.91 -21.80
C SER A 39 -18.37 25.48 -20.46
N CYS A 40 -18.89 24.39 -19.92
CA CYS A 40 -18.16 23.60 -18.96
C CYS A 40 -16.99 23.05 -19.75
N ASP A 41 -15.89 23.79 -19.79
CA ASP A 41 -14.61 23.16 -20.05
C ASP A 41 -14.48 22.11 -18.97
N LEU A 42 -14.67 20.86 -19.37
CA LEU A 42 -14.19 19.72 -18.60
C LEU A 42 -12.67 19.90 -18.57
N THR A 43 -12.20 20.69 -17.59
CA THR A 43 -10.83 20.55 -17.13
C THR A 43 -10.68 19.06 -16.85
N PRO A 44 -9.71 18.37 -17.49
CA PRO A 44 -9.42 17.01 -17.10
C PRO A 44 -9.27 17.03 -15.59
N ILE A 45 -10.07 16.20 -14.92
CA ILE A 45 -9.84 15.90 -13.52
C ILE A 45 -8.37 15.47 -13.51
N GLU A 46 -7.48 16.30 -12.95
CA GLU A 46 -6.18 15.82 -12.56
C GLU A 46 -6.48 14.56 -11.76
N GLU A 47 -6.08 13.41 -12.30
CA GLU A 47 -6.06 12.18 -11.53
C GLU A 47 -5.50 12.57 -10.18
N ILE A 48 -6.29 12.35 -9.12
CA ILE A 48 -5.80 12.43 -7.76
C ILE A 48 -4.69 11.38 -7.72
N GLN A 49 -3.47 11.77 -8.07
CA GLN A 49 -2.33 10.88 -8.05
C GLN A 49 -2.22 10.42 -6.61
N ILE A 50 -2.25 9.11 -6.46
CA ILE A 50 -2.31 8.37 -5.21
C ILE A 50 -1.07 8.73 -4.39
N ASN A 51 -1.13 9.82 -3.62
CA ASN A 51 -0.12 10.21 -2.64
C ASN A 51 -0.06 9.25 -1.44
N GLN A 52 -0.76 8.11 -1.49
CA GLN A 52 -0.71 7.06 -0.47
C GLN A 52 0.41 6.03 -0.70
N LEU A 53 1.15 6.15 -1.80
CA LEU A 53 2.37 5.39 -2.01
C LEU A 53 3.44 6.00 -1.11
N ASN A 54 3.71 5.38 0.05
CA ASN A 54 4.75 5.67 1.07
C ASN A 54 4.26 6.00 2.48
N THR A 55 2.95 6.06 2.71
CA THR A 55 2.41 6.33 4.04
C THR A 55 2.03 5.03 4.76
N VAL A 56 2.49 4.88 5.99
CA VAL A 56 2.00 3.87 6.95
C VAL A 56 1.27 4.57 8.07
N PHE A 57 0.09 4.06 8.41
CA PHE A 57 -0.73 4.56 9.49
C PHE A 57 -0.53 3.71 10.74
N PHE A 58 -0.09 4.36 11.82
CA PHE A 58 -0.06 3.83 13.17
C PHE A 58 -1.37 4.23 13.86
N GLY A 59 -2.40 3.39 13.72
CA GLY A 59 -3.78 3.76 14.00
C GLY A 59 -4.23 4.91 13.10
N ASN A 60 -4.37 6.10 13.67
CA ASN A 60 -4.73 7.32 12.94
C ASN A 60 -3.54 8.21 12.60
N GLN A 61 -2.33 7.84 13.01
CA GLN A 61 -1.13 8.65 12.82
C GLN A 61 -0.40 8.24 11.53
N PRO A 62 -0.30 9.12 10.52
CA PRO A 62 0.48 8.83 9.32
C PRO A 62 1.99 9.00 9.60
N VAL A 63 2.78 8.12 9.00
CA VAL A 63 4.24 8.19 8.94
C VAL A 63 4.67 7.94 7.51
N ASP A 64 5.37 8.90 6.92
CA ASP A 64 5.85 8.83 5.54
C ASP A 64 7.31 8.37 5.52
N PHE A 65 7.52 7.11 5.14
CA PHE A 65 8.87 6.58 4.97
C PHE A 65 9.42 7.01 3.60
N VAL A 66 10.74 7.22 3.52
CA VAL A 66 11.38 7.74 2.29
C VAL A 66 12.42 6.80 1.72
N SER A 67 12.86 5.80 2.48
CA SER A 67 13.89 4.87 2.06
C SER A 67 13.74 3.51 2.74
N ALA A 68 14.29 2.47 2.09
CA ALA A 68 14.38 1.13 2.63
C ALA A 68 15.83 0.60 2.57
N LYS A 69 16.21 -0.18 3.57
CA LYS A 69 17.49 -0.88 3.66
C LYS A 69 17.21 -2.35 3.91
N LEU A 70 17.80 -3.22 3.09
CA LEU A 70 17.69 -4.64 3.25
C LEU A 70 19.04 -5.23 3.67
N THR A 71 19.07 -5.97 4.78
CA THR A 71 20.29 -6.56 5.33
C THR A 71 20.05 -8.05 5.61
N VAL A 72 20.94 -8.93 5.16
CA VAL A 72 20.91 -10.35 5.59
C VAL A 72 21.60 -10.44 6.95
N THR A 73 20.88 -10.89 7.97
CA THR A 73 21.36 -10.86 9.36
C THR A 73 21.91 -12.22 9.83
N GLY A 74 21.70 -13.29 9.07
CA GLY A 74 22.34 -14.58 9.29
C GLY A 74 21.45 -15.78 9.00
N PRO A 75 21.95 -17.01 9.22
CA PRO A 75 21.10 -18.20 9.21
C PRO A 75 20.11 -18.17 10.38
N MET A 76 18.90 -18.68 10.16
CA MET A 76 17.92 -18.99 11.20
C MET A 76 17.78 -20.51 11.22
N ASP A 77 18.32 -21.15 12.26
CA ASP A 77 18.35 -22.62 12.32
C ASP A 77 17.01 -23.16 12.86
N ILE A 78 16.11 -23.49 11.95
CA ILE A 78 14.97 -24.38 12.21
C ILE A 78 15.43 -25.76 11.72
N SER A 79 15.77 -26.63 12.66
CA SER A 79 16.39 -27.93 12.38
C SER A 79 15.57 -28.76 11.37
N GLY A 80 16.12 -28.99 10.18
CA GLY A 80 15.43 -29.73 9.10
C GLY A 80 16.18 -29.68 7.76
N PRO A 81 15.70 -30.39 6.72
CA PRO A 81 16.33 -30.41 5.39
C PRO A 81 16.26 -29.06 4.65
N ASN A 82 15.40 -28.14 5.11
CA ASN A 82 15.29 -26.77 4.59
C ASN A 82 15.61 -25.78 5.72
N SER A 83 16.86 -25.35 5.82
CA SER A 83 17.25 -24.27 6.73
C SER A 83 16.61 -22.95 6.33
N HIS A 84 16.49 -21.99 7.25
CA HIS A 84 16.06 -20.62 6.93
C HIS A 84 17.24 -19.66 6.99
N TYR A 85 17.08 -18.53 6.33
CA TYR A 85 17.89 -17.35 6.61
C TYR A 85 16.99 -16.21 7.07
N ARG A 86 17.59 -15.31 7.84
CA ARG A 86 16.95 -14.10 8.32
C ARG A 86 17.48 -12.91 7.52
N ALA A 87 16.56 -12.14 6.98
CA ALA A 87 16.81 -10.83 6.42
C ALA A 87 16.00 -9.80 7.20
N ARG A 88 16.55 -8.61 7.35
CA ARG A 88 15.88 -7.46 7.95
C ARG A 88 15.66 -6.40 6.89
N LEU A 89 14.40 -6.04 6.70
CA LEU A 89 13.99 -4.92 5.87
C LEU A 89 13.62 -3.75 6.79
N GLU A 90 14.40 -2.68 6.74
CA GLU A 90 14.20 -1.47 7.54
C GLU A 90 13.70 -0.36 6.64
N LEU A 91 12.64 0.32 7.07
CA LEU A 91 12.12 1.53 6.43
C LEU A 91 12.47 2.69 7.33
N SER A 92 12.90 3.81 6.74
CA SER A 92 13.31 4.99 7.49
C SER A 92 12.72 6.26 6.89
N THR A 93 12.36 7.19 7.77
CA THR A 93 12.04 8.58 7.39
C THR A 93 13.31 9.40 7.12
N ASP A 94 14.48 8.86 7.47
CA ASP A 94 15.80 9.37 7.09
C ASP A 94 16.37 8.56 5.92
N ILE A 95 16.66 9.22 4.79
CA ILE A 95 17.17 8.59 3.57
C ILE A 95 18.55 7.94 3.76
N GLU A 96 19.34 8.44 4.71
CA GLU A 96 20.72 7.98 4.93
C GLU A 96 20.83 6.85 5.96
N PHE A 97 19.74 6.48 6.64
CA PHE A 97 19.77 5.53 7.77
C PHE A 97 20.90 5.83 8.77
N ARG A 98 21.03 7.11 9.18
CA ARG A 98 22.13 7.52 10.08
C ARG A 98 22.00 6.84 11.44
N GLU A 99 23.14 6.40 11.95
CA GLU A 99 23.31 5.89 13.31
C GLU A 99 24.32 6.79 14.07
N PRO A 100 23.97 7.34 15.25
CA PRO A 100 22.69 7.22 15.94
C PRO A 100 21.55 7.88 15.16
N PHE A 101 20.31 7.44 15.43
CA PHE A 101 19.13 7.99 14.75
C PHE A 101 19.00 9.48 14.98
N ILE A 102 18.53 10.19 13.96
CA ILE A 102 18.35 11.64 14.02
C ILE A 102 17.05 12.01 14.73
N ALA A 103 16.98 13.25 15.18
CA ALA A 103 15.75 13.85 15.68
C ALA A 103 14.56 13.68 14.73
N ASN A 104 13.36 13.46 15.29
CA ASN A 104 12.11 13.27 14.54
C ASN A 104 12.16 12.16 13.48
N SER A 105 13.01 11.15 13.64
CA SER A 105 13.04 10.01 12.73
C SER A 105 12.14 8.88 13.21
N SER A 106 11.67 8.08 12.26
CA SER A 106 10.94 6.85 12.52
C SER A 106 11.58 5.72 11.76
N VAL A 107 11.63 4.54 12.38
CA VAL A 107 12.15 3.32 11.76
C VAL A 107 11.13 2.20 11.94
N LEU A 108 10.87 1.48 10.85
CA LEU A 108 10.08 0.26 10.87
C LEU A 108 10.96 -0.89 10.37
N SER A 109 11.20 -1.88 11.22
CA SER A 109 11.98 -3.06 10.88
C SER A 109 11.04 -4.26 10.71
N VAL A 110 11.21 -5.00 9.63
CA VAL A 110 10.51 -6.25 9.32
C VAL A 110 11.55 -7.35 9.23
N ASP A 111 11.46 -8.35 10.12
CA ASP A 111 12.33 -9.51 10.09
C ASP A 111 11.69 -10.60 9.22
N ILE A 112 12.27 -10.83 8.05
CA ILE A 112 11.84 -11.79 7.05
C ILE A 112 12.65 -13.07 7.25
N ASN A 113 11.96 -14.19 7.41
CA ASN A 113 12.57 -15.52 7.49
C ASN A 113 12.13 -16.30 6.27
N SER A 114 13.11 -16.69 5.46
CA SER A 114 12.84 -17.36 4.20
C SER A 114 13.66 -18.64 4.08
N LEU A 115 13.07 -19.61 3.39
CA LEU A 115 13.70 -20.89 3.13
C LEU A 115 14.99 -20.68 2.35
N ASN A 116 16.09 -21.14 2.92
CA ASN A 116 17.37 -21.28 2.24
C ASN A 116 17.27 -22.50 1.31
N LYS A 117 16.76 -22.29 0.09
CA LYS A 117 16.63 -23.31 -0.97
C LYS A 117 18.00 -23.70 -1.58
N GLY A 118 19.03 -23.82 -0.75
CA GLY A 118 20.41 -24.11 -1.16
C GLY A 118 21.12 -22.95 -1.87
N VAL A 119 20.64 -21.71 -1.70
CA VAL A 119 21.23 -20.53 -2.33
C VAL A 119 22.35 -19.99 -1.44
N SER A 120 23.52 -19.73 -2.03
CA SER A 120 24.62 -19.10 -1.30
C SER A 120 24.30 -17.63 -1.02
N LEU A 121 24.29 -17.23 0.25
CA LEU A 121 24.09 -15.83 0.65
C LEU A 121 25.41 -15.04 0.58
N PRO A 122 25.39 -13.73 0.26
CA PRO A 122 24.23 -12.88 0.01
C PRO A 122 23.91 -12.76 -1.50
N THR A 123 23.29 -13.77 -2.09
CA THR A 123 22.72 -13.68 -3.44
C THR A 123 21.25 -13.30 -3.33
N PHE A 124 20.77 -12.39 -4.18
CA PHE A 124 19.36 -12.09 -4.31
C PHE A 124 18.71 -13.16 -5.20
N PRO A 125 17.77 -13.97 -4.68
CA PRO A 125 16.37 -13.54 -4.66
C PRO A 125 15.72 -13.78 -3.30
N LEU A 126 15.40 -12.70 -2.60
CA LEU A 126 14.48 -12.81 -1.47
C LEU A 126 13.11 -13.24 -1.99
N GLU A 127 12.47 -14.19 -1.31
CA GLU A 127 11.14 -14.61 -1.71
C GLU A 127 10.16 -13.44 -1.53
N GLU A 128 9.36 -13.18 -2.57
CA GLU A 128 8.31 -12.18 -2.54
C GLU A 128 6.97 -12.84 -2.21
N GLY A 129 6.06 -12.08 -1.62
CA GLY A 129 4.72 -12.56 -1.35
C GLY A 129 4.14 -12.03 -0.06
N GLU A 130 3.08 -12.68 0.39
CA GLU A 130 2.42 -12.42 1.66
C GLU A 130 3.08 -13.25 2.76
N PHE A 131 3.45 -12.59 3.85
CA PHE A 131 4.04 -13.19 5.03
C PHE A 131 3.08 -13.04 6.20
N ILE A 132 2.86 -14.15 6.92
CA ILE A 132 2.12 -14.14 8.18
C ILE A 132 3.01 -13.50 9.25
N VAL A 133 2.45 -12.52 9.94
CA VAL A 133 3.09 -11.78 11.03
C VAL A 133 2.90 -12.52 12.34
N PHE A 134 4.01 -12.97 12.94
CA PHE A 134 4.08 -13.48 14.31
C PHE A 134 4.56 -12.39 15.27
N PRO A 135 4.46 -12.55 16.59
CA PRO A 135 5.12 -11.63 17.51
C PRO A 135 6.63 -11.45 17.21
N TYR A 136 7.18 -10.27 17.52
CA TYR A 136 8.59 -9.95 17.26
C TYR A 136 9.58 -10.82 18.05
N GLU A 137 9.14 -11.33 19.21
CA GLU A 137 9.91 -12.27 20.03
C GLU A 137 10.06 -13.62 19.31
N GLU A 138 11.18 -14.31 19.55
CA GLU A 138 11.45 -15.61 18.93
C GLU A 138 10.36 -16.62 19.26
N ILE A 139 9.86 -17.30 18.23
CA ILE A 139 8.85 -18.35 18.37
C ILE A 139 9.51 -19.54 19.05
N SER A 140 9.18 -19.79 20.32
CA SER A 140 9.68 -20.95 21.07
C SER A 140 8.76 -22.18 21.01
N ASP A 141 7.54 -22.02 20.47
CA ASP A 141 6.55 -23.09 20.39
C ASP A 141 6.90 -24.09 19.27
N GLN A 142 7.15 -25.35 19.65
CA GLN A 142 7.54 -26.41 18.73
C GLN A 142 6.45 -26.77 17.70
N GLY A 143 5.17 -26.62 18.04
CA GLY A 143 4.06 -26.83 17.11
C GLY A 143 4.00 -25.74 16.05
N ILE A 144 4.31 -24.49 16.41
CA ILE A 144 4.43 -23.39 15.44
C ILE A 144 5.68 -23.61 14.58
N LEU A 145 6.84 -23.88 15.19
CA LEU A 145 8.10 -24.10 14.47
C LEU A 145 8.00 -25.24 13.43
N SER A 146 7.35 -26.35 13.79
CA SER A 146 7.13 -27.48 12.87
C SER A 146 6.25 -27.11 11.67
N ASN A 147 5.35 -26.13 11.80
CA ASN A 147 4.51 -25.65 10.70
C ASN A 147 5.21 -24.60 9.82
N LEU A 148 6.35 -24.06 10.27
CA LEU A 148 7.14 -23.04 9.59
C LEU A 148 8.37 -23.60 8.87
N SER A 149 8.80 -24.83 9.17
CA SER A 149 10.01 -25.47 8.61
C SER A 149 10.09 -25.48 7.09
N ASP A 150 8.94 -25.48 6.40
CA ASP A 150 8.86 -25.51 4.94
C ASP A 150 8.11 -24.30 4.37
N LYS A 151 8.02 -23.19 5.13
CA LYS A 151 7.35 -21.96 4.72
C LYS A 151 8.21 -20.74 5.00
N ASN A 152 8.00 -19.69 4.21
CA ASN A 152 8.50 -18.36 4.55
C ASN A 152 7.54 -17.71 5.55
N PHE A 153 8.08 -16.94 6.47
CA PHE A 153 7.31 -16.23 7.49
C PHE A 153 8.06 -14.99 7.96
N THR A 154 7.39 -14.13 8.72
CA THR A 154 8.05 -12.97 9.32
C THR A 154 7.89 -13.01 10.83
N LEU A 155 9.00 -12.80 11.54
CA LEU A 155 8.90 -12.35 12.93
C LEU A 155 8.47 -10.89 12.87
N GLY A 156 7.39 -10.57 13.57
CA GLY A 156 6.56 -9.46 13.16
C GLY A 156 7.23 -8.10 13.26
N PRO A 157 6.74 -7.10 12.52
CA PRO A 157 7.40 -5.81 12.46
C PRO A 157 7.55 -5.15 13.84
N ARG A 158 8.66 -4.42 13.99
CA ARG A 158 8.88 -3.51 15.11
C ARG A 158 9.07 -2.11 14.58
N ALA A 159 8.28 -1.17 15.08
CA ALA A 159 8.39 0.24 14.73
C ALA A 159 8.88 1.05 15.93
N GLY A 160 9.94 1.81 15.74
CA GLY A 160 10.34 2.89 16.64
C GLY A 160 9.87 4.22 16.07
N ILE A 161 9.16 5.01 16.86
CA ILE A 161 8.75 6.35 16.44
C ILE A 161 9.25 7.40 17.43
N ASN A 162 9.95 8.39 16.89
CA ASN A 162 10.44 9.53 17.64
C ASN A 162 9.81 10.81 17.07
N PHE A 163 9.14 11.56 17.94
CA PHE A 163 8.50 12.84 17.60
C PHE A 163 9.16 14.02 18.29
N VAL A 164 10.27 13.79 19.00
CA VAL A 164 10.96 14.81 19.78
C VAL A 164 12.15 15.34 18.98
N PRO A 165 12.17 16.64 18.62
CA PRO A 165 13.20 17.21 17.74
C PRO A 165 14.62 17.23 18.29
N SER A 166 14.82 16.82 19.55
CA SER A 166 16.12 16.85 20.22
C SER A 166 16.57 15.49 20.75
N GLN A 167 15.75 14.45 20.60
CA GLN A 167 16.11 13.10 21.05
C GLN A 167 16.58 12.26 19.87
N SER A 168 17.60 11.43 20.09
CA SER A 168 18.10 10.45 19.12
C SER A 168 17.54 9.04 19.37
N ASP A 169 16.85 8.83 20.49
CA ASP A 169 16.27 7.55 20.86
C ASP A 169 14.76 7.55 20.64
N PHE A 170 14.18 6.37 20.40
CA PHE A 170 12.73 6.24 20.21
C PHE A 170 12.00 6.33 21.55
N ASN A 171 11.08 7.30 21.65
CA ASN A 171 10.21 7.45 22.80
C ASN A 171 9.13 6.35 22.85
N ILE A 172 8.69 5.86 21.68
CA ILE A 172 7.64 4.85 21.56
C ILE A 172 8.10 3.73 20.63
N THR A 173 7.93 2.48 21.08
CA THR A 173 8.12 1.30 20.24
C THR A 173 6.84 0.48 20.15
N HIS A 174 6.47 0.10 18.93
CA HIS A 174 5.33 -0.75 18.61
C HIS A 174 5.82 -2.09 18.10
N GLU A 175 5.45 -3.17 18.79
CA GLU A 175 5.78 -4.53 18.38
C GLU A 175 4.53 -5.24 17.87
N ALA A 176 4.70 -5.98 16.78
CA ALA A 176 3.63 -6.78 16.21
C ALA A 176 3.13 -7.89 17.15
N GLU A 177 1.87 -8.22 16.99
CA GLU A 177 1.17 -9.35 17.59
C GLU A 177 0.70 -10.33 16.50
N SER A 178 0.05 -9.81 15.45
CA SER A 178 -0.54 -10.63 14.39
C SER A 178 -0.81 -9.83 13.10
N GLY A 179 -1.08 -10.54 11.99
CA GLY A 179 -1.52 -9.94 10.73
C GLY A 179 -0.71 -10.44 9.53
N PHE A 180 -0.59 -9.59 8.52
CA PHE A 180 0.07 -9.90 7.26
C PHE A 180 0.90 -8.71 6.76
N ILE A 181 1.98 -9.02 6.06
CA ILE A 181 2.74 -8.05 5.28
C ILE A 181 3.01 -8.64 3.91
N THR A 182 2.80 -7.85 2.85
CA THR A 182 3.16 -8.26 1.49
C THR A 182 4.40 -7.51 1.06
N ILE A 183 5.39 -8.21 0.49
CA ILE A 183 6.66 -7.63 0.04
C ILE A 183 6.91 -8.03 -1.41
N ARG A 184 7.29 -7.06 -2.25
CA ARG A 184 7.65 -7.24 -3.66
C ARG A 184 8.86 -6.38 -4.01
N PHE A 185 9.83 -6.91 -4.74
CA PHE A 185 11.01 -6.19 -5.17
C PHE A 185 10.94 -5.90 -6.67
N ASP A 186 11.20 -4.65 -7.04
CA ASP A 186 11.35 -4.23 -8.43
C ASP A 186 12.84 -3.96 -8.66
N LEU A 187 13.56 -5.01 -9.08
CA LEU A 187 15.01 -4.96 -9.32
C LEU A 187 15.41 -3.95 -10.41
N PRO A 188 14.73 -3.87 -11.57
CA PRO A 188 15.02 -2.84 -12.57
C PRO A 188 15.04 -1.41 -12.02
N THR A 189 14.17 -1.11 -11.04
CA THR A 189 14.07 0.24 -10.46
C THR A 189 14.73 0.37 -9.08
N ASN A 190 15.30 -0.71 -8.53
CA ASN A 190 15.80 -0.81 -7.16
C ASN A 190 14.78 -0.33 -6.13
N ARG A 191 13.54 -0.82 -6.23
CA ARG A 191 12.46 -0.47 -5.31
C ARG A 191 11.91 -1.68 -4.60
N VAL A 192 11.30 -1.43 -3.45
CA VAL A 192 10.50 -2.41 -2.71
C VAL A 192 9.11 -1.86 -2.48
N VAL A 193 8.12 -2.65 -2.83
CA VAL A 193 6.71 -2.39 -2.52
C VAL A 193 6.31 -3.24 -1.32
N ILE A 194 5.80 -2.58 -0.28
CA ILE A 194 5.45 -3.21 0.99
C ILE A 194 4.03 -2.80 1.35
N THR A 195 3.13 -3.75 1.54
CA THR A 195 1.78 -3.49 2.04
C THR A 195 1.67 -4.01 3.46
N HIS A 196 1.29 -3.13 4.38
CA HIS A 196 1.14 -3.42 5.80
C HIS A 196 -0.32 -3.66 6.14
N ASN A 197 -0.61 -4.74 6.85
CA ASN A 197 -1.90 -4.99 7.49
C ASN A 197 -1.70 -5.86 8.74
N TRP A 198 -1.30 -5.25 9.84
CA TRP A 198 -0.95 -5.98 11.06
C TRP A 198 -1.37 -5.21 12.32
N ARG A 199 -1.38 -5.90 13.45
CA ARG A 199 -1.77 -5.35 14.75
C ARG A 199 -0.61 -5.47 15.73
N THR A 200 -0.46 -4.44 16.56
CA THR A 200 0.52 -4.41 17.65
C THR A 200 0.01 -5.12 18.90
N LYS A 201 0.90 -5.49 19.82
CA LYS A 201 0.53 -6.03 21.15
C LYS A 201 -0.40 -5.11 21.96
N SER A 202 -0.40 -3.81 21.70
CA SER A 202 -1.30 -2.84 22.36
C SER A 202 -2.67 -2.71 21.68
N GLY A 203 -2.93 -3.48 20.61
CA GLY A 203 -4.18 -3.44 19.86
C GLY A 203 -4.22 -2.38 18.75
N LEU A 204 -3.16 -1.61 18.55
CA LEU A 204 -3.07 -0.62 17.47
C LEU A 204 -2.98 -1.33 16.11
N GLU A 205 -3.85 -0.95 15.17
CA GLU A 205 -3.80 -1.41 13.78
C GLU A 205 -2.78 -0.60 12.99
N ILE A 206 -1.94 -1.29 12.24
CA ILE A 206 -0.92 -0.73 11.36
C ILE A 206 -1.23 -1.11 9.92
N ARG A 207 -1.45 -0.09 9.09
CA ARG A 207 -1.89 -0.28 7.71
C ARG A 207 -1.25 0.73 6.77
N GLY A 208 -1.11 0.38 5.49
CA GLY A 208 -0.60 1.31 4.49
C GLY A 208 0.19 0.60 3.41
N THR A 209 0.78 1.38 2.51
CA THR A 209 1.65 0.84 1.46
C THR A 209 2.84 1.75 1.25
N ASN A 210 4.00 1.14 1.10
CA ASN A 210 5.25 1.77 0.76
C ASN A 210 5.69 1.30 -0.62
N ASN A 211 6.26 2.21 -1.40
CA ASN A 211 7.00 1.94 -2.61
C ASN A 211 8.29 2.74 -2.52
N LEU A 212 9.33 2.16 -1.94
CA LEU A 212 10.53 2.87 -1.50
C LEU A 212 11.75 2.47 -2.32
N PRO A 213 12.69 3.40 -2.57
CA PRO A 213 14.02 3.01 -3.02
C PRO A 213 14.64 2.09 -1.96
N VAL A 214 15.21 0.96 -2.40
CA VAL A 214 15.85 -0.02 -1.52
C VAL A 214 17.32 -0.14 -1.86
N ASN A 215 18.18 -0.03 -0.84
CA ASN A 215 19.59 -0.30 -1.01
C ASN A 215 19.84 -1.81 -1.05
N LEU A 216 20.17 -2.34 -2.25
CA LEU A 216 20.53 -3.74 -2.49
C LEU A 216 22.03 -3.94 -2.74
N SER A 217 22.87 -2.93 -2.49
CA SER A 217 24.31 -2.98 -2.82
C SER A 217 25.09 -4.10 -2.12
N GLN A 218 24.54 -4.67 -1.05
CA GLN A 218 25.13 -5.79 -0.31
C GLN A 218 24.82 -7.16 -0.93
N PHE A 219 23.97 -7.21 -1.97
CA PHE A 219 23.63 -8.45 -2.67
C PHE A 219 24.41 -8.54 -3.97
N VAL A 220 24.98 -9.72 -4.24
CA VAL A 220 25.64 -10.02 -5.52
C VAL A 220 24.54 -10.45 -6.52
N PRO A 221 24.42 -9.80 -7.69
CA PRO A 221 23.57 -10.27 -8.79
C PRO A 221 24.03 -11.62 -9.36
#